data_AF-A0AAV9PFR2-F1
#
_entry.id   AF-A0AAV9PFR2-F1
#
_cell.length_a   1.000
_cell.length_b   1.000
_cell.length_c   1.000
_cell.angle_alpha   90.00
_cell.angle_beta   90.00
_cell.angle_gamma   90.00
#
_symmetry.space_group_name_H-M   'P 1'
#
loop_
_entity.id
_entity.type
_entity.pdbx_description
1 polymer ?
#
loop_
_entity_poly.entity_id
_entity_poly.type
_entity_poly.pdbx_seq_one_letter_code
_entity_poly.pdbx_strand_id
1 'polypeptide(L)'
;MNDPRSQPNSSDDPFDSLLSLEQQYHTEGYQLGLSDGARAGRLEGRVFGTEKGFEKFLEMGRLAGRASIWDARLAGPVPEGGEAQGVKIHATDRVKKHVRRLKDLTDPETIATDNSEDAVSEFDDRLKDAKAKVKLISTLLGEDEDGVRKGGQTESNATSRSSKSVKGTGEMEDFVGLPNARKSKDG
;
A
#
# COMPACT_ATOMS: atom_id res chain seq x y z
N MET A 1 50.28 1.64 60.15
CA MET A 1 50.51 2.68 59.13
C MET A 1 49.48 2.49 58.01
N ASN A 2 48.37 3.22 58.05
CA ASN A 2 47.44 3.35 56.92
C ASN A 2 47.80 4.66 56.21
N ASP A 3 48.06 4.58 54.91
CA ASP A 3 48.34 5.73 54.04
C ASP A 3 47.00 6.22 53.45
N PRO A 4 46.45 7.39 53.84
CA PRO A 4 45.18 7.88 53.35
C PRO A 4 45.42 8.71 52.10
N ARG A 5 45.74 8.06 50.97
CA ARG A 5 45.53 8.71 49.67
C ARG A 5 44.04 8.64 49.37
N SER A 6 43.31 9.58 49.95
CA SER A 6 41.96 9.96 49.55
C SER A 6 41.97 10.14 48.04
N GLN A 7 41.28 9.27 47.31
CA GLN A 7 41.06 9.51 45.89
C GLN A 7 40.28 10.83 45.77
N PRO A 8 40.68 11.76 44.89
CA PRO A 8 39.91 12.97 44.69
C PRO A 8 38.51 12.56 44.25
N ASN A 9 37.51 13.02 45.00
CA ASN A 9 36.12 12.85 44.60
C ASN A 9 35.97 13.47 43.21
N SER A 10 35.49 12.71 42.24
CA SER A 10 35.22 13.19 40.88
C SER A 10 34.26 14.38 40.82
N SER A 11 33.63 14.75 41.95
CA SER A 11 32.77 15.93 42.11
C SER A 11 33.51 17.27 42.29
N ASP A 12 34.84 17.29 42.36
CA ASP A 12 35.62 18.52 42.65
C ASP A 12 36.46 19.05 41.47
N ASP A 13 36.46 18.39 40.30
CA ASP A 13 37.17 18.93 39.13
C ASP A 13 36.31 19.99 38.40
N PRO A 14 36.70 21.27 38.40
CA PRO A 14 35.93 22.33 37.76
C PRO A 14 35.83 22.20 36.23
N PHE A 15 36.64 21.34 35.59
CA PHE A 15 36.62 21.12 34.14
C PHE A 15 35.87 19.85 33.71
N ASP A 16 35.42 19.00 34.65
CA ASP A 16 34.76 17.73 34.33
C ASP A 16 33.45 17.92 33.53
N SER A 17 32.71 18.98 33.84
CA SER A 17 31.53 19.37 33.06
C SER A 17 31.85 19.83 31.64
N LEU A 18 33.03 20.44 31.40
CA LEU A 18 33.46 20.86 30.07
C LEU A 18 33.97 19.66 29.26
N LEU A 19 34.68 18.73 29.90
CA LEU A 19 35.20 17.52 29.28
C LEU A 19 34.09 16.53 28.91
N SER A 20 33.00 16.48 29.70
CA SER A 20 31.83 15.64 29.42
C SER A 20 30.78 16.30 28.52
N LEU A 21 30.95 17.58 28.16
CA LEU A 21 29.97 18.35 27.41
C LEU A 21 29.66 17.76 26.02
N GLU A 22 30.68 17.27 25.32
CA GLU A 22 30.51 16.58 24.04
C GLU A 22 29.60 15.36 24.18
N GLN A 23 29.90 14.50 25.15
CA GLN A 23 29.14 13.28 25.40
C GLN A 23 27.69 13.60 25.82
N GLN A 24 27.48 14.67 26.58
CA GLN A 24 26.15 15.15 26.96
C GLN A 24 25.35 15.57 25.73
N TYR A 25 25.88 16.46 24.89
CA TYR A 25 25.19 16.92 23.67
C TYR A 25 25.02 15.81 22.63
N HIS A 26 25.96 14.87 22.52
CA HIS A 26 25.79 13.71 21.65
C HIS A 26 24.66 12.81 22.14
N THR A 27 24.58 12.55 23.44
CA THR A 27 23.52 11.75 24.05
C THR A 27 22.17 12.45 23.90
N GLU A 28 22.12 13.76 24.15
CA GLU A 28 20.92 14.58 23.99
C GLU A 28 20.43 14.59 22.53
N GLY A 29 21.31 14.87 21.58
CA GLY A 29 20.98 14.87 20.15
C GLY A 29 20.51 13.50 19.66
N TYR A 30 21.13 12.42 20.13
CA TYR A 30 20.70 11.05 19.83
C TYR A 30 19.30 10.75 20.37
N GLN A 31 19.04 11.09 21.64
CA GLN A 31 17.72 10.87 22.25
C GLN A 31 16.64 11.70 21.57
N LEU A 32 16.94 12.97 21.26
CA LEU A 32 16.04 13.85 20.54
C LEU A 32 15.73 13.27 19.15
N GLY A 33 16.75 12.92 18.38
CA GLY A 33 16.61 12.33 17.05
C GLY A 33 15.84 11.02 17.05
N LEU A 34 16.05 10.16 18.06
CA LEU A 34 15.31 8.91 18.22
C LEU A 34 13.83 9.17 18.55
N SER A 35 13.54 10.12 19.43
CA SER A 35 12.16 10.49 19.80
C SER A 35 11.40 11.12 18.63
N ASP A 36 12.06 12.01 17.89
CA ASP A 36 11.50 12.67 16.71
C ASP A 36 11.35 11.69 15.55
N GLY A 37 12.32 10.82 15.31
CA GLY A 37 12.24 9.76 14.32
C GLY A 37 11.09 8.79 14.61
N ALA A 38 10.91 8.38 15.87
CA ALA A 38 9.79 7.53 16.28
C ALA A 38 8.43 8.22 16.13
N ARG A 39 8.36 9.55 16.31
CA ARG A 39 7.14 10.33 16.08
C ARG A 39 6.86 10.49 14.58
N ALA A 40 7.88 10.89 13.82
CA ALA A 40 7.81 11.10 12.38
C ALA A 40 7.42 9.81 11.65
N GLY A 41 8.07 8.68 11.97
CA GLY A 41 7.77 7.39 11.36
C GLY A 41 6.34 6.92 11.62
N ARG A 42 5.78 7.15 12.81
CA ARG A 42 4.37 6.84 13.09
C ARG A 42 3.40 7.72 12.31
N LEU A 43 3.70 9.01 12.18
CA LEU A 43 2.87 9.94 11.42
C LEU A 43 2.91 9.60 9.93
N GLU A 44 4.12 9.40 9.38
CA GLU A 44 4.35 9.04 7.99
C GLU A 44 3.70 7.70 7.65
N GLY A 45 3.88 6.68 8.49
CA GLY A 45 3.26 5.37 8.28
C GLY A 45 1.73 5.45 8.23
N ARG A 46 1.11 6.29 9.07
CA ARG A 46 -0.34 6.51 9.03
C ARG A 46 -0.78 7.22 7.75
N VAL A 47 -0.10 8.30 7.37
CA VAL A 47 -0.42 9.06 6.16
C VAL A 47 -0.27 8.16 4.92
N PHE A 48 0.87 7.48 4.80
CA PHE A 48 1.16 6.57 3.71
C PHE A 48 0.16 5.41 3.63
N GLY A 49 -0.17 4.79 4.78
CA GLY A 49 -1.18 3.73 4.84
C GLY A 49 -2.54 4.19 4.34
N THR A 50 -2.99 5.39 4.75
CA THR A 50 -4.26 5.94 4.27
C THR A 50 -4.24 6.26 2.78
N GLU A 51 -3.16 6.87 2.28
CA GLU A 51 -2.99 7.17 0.86
C GLU A 51 -3.07 5.91 0.01
N LYS A 52 -2.36 4.85 0.42
CA LYS A 52 -2.39 3.55 -0.27
C LYS A 52 -3.73 2.87 -0.19
N GLY A 53 -4.44 2.98 0.93
CA GLY A 53 -5.83 2.54 1.05
C GLY A 53 -6.70 3.22 -0.01
N PHE A 54 -6.68 4.56 -0.07
CA PHE A 54 -7.47 5.33 -1.04
C PHE A 54 -7.17 4.97 -2.49
N GLU A 55 -5.90 4.79 -2.87
CA GLU A 55 -5.53 4.32 -4.22
C GLU A 55 -6.22 3.00 -4.59
N LYS A 56 -6.20 2.03 -3.67
CA LYS A 56 -6.84 0.73 -3.86
C LYS A 56 -8.37 0.84 -3.96
N PHE A 57 -8.99 1.67 -3.12
CA PHE A 57 -10.44 1.93 -3.17
C PHE A 57 -10.86 2.62 -4.48
N LEU A 58 -10.06 3.58 -4.98
CA LEU A 58 -10.32 4.21 -6.28
C LEU A 58 -10.25 3.19 -7.42
N GLU A 59 -9.27 2.28 -7.37
CA GLU A 59 -9.17 1.20 -8.34
C GLU A 59 -10.39 0.27 -8.28
N MET A 60 -10.82 -0.12 -7.08
CA MET A 60 -12.02 -0.92 -6.84
C MET A 60 -13.28 -0.24 -7.41
N GLY A 61 -13.43 1.07 -7.18
CA GLY A 61 -14.52 1.88 -7.72
C GLY A 61 -14.50 1.98 -9.25
N ARG A 62 -13.32 2.06 -9.87
CA ARG A 62 -13.19 1.99 -11.34
C ARG A 62 -13.70 0.65 -11.88
N LEU A 63 -13.39 -0.46 -11.19
CA LEU A 63 -13.91 -1.78 -11.57
C LEU A 63 -15.43 -1.87 -11.39
N ALA A 64 -15.98 -1.27 -10.31
CA ALA A 64 -17.43 -1.17 -10.08
C ALA A 64 -18.15 -0.42 -11.20
N GLY A 65 -17.59 0.71 -11.64
CA GLY A 65 -18.09 1.48 -12.78
C GLY A 65 -18.08 0.66 -14.08
N ARG A 66 -16.98 -0.05 -14.35
CA ARG A 66 -16.88 -0.94 -15.53
C ARG A 66 -17.92 -2.05 -15.48
N ALA A 67 -18.12 -2.68 -14.33
CA ALA A 67 -19.16 -3.69 -14.11
C ALA A 67 -20.56 -3.14 -14.40
N SER A 68 -20.85 -1.93 -13.94
CA SER A 68 -22.13 -1.25 -14.17
C SER A 68 -22.38 -0.94 -15.65
N ILE A 69 -21.34 -0.50 -16.37
CA ILE A 69 -21.43 -0.26 -17.82
C ILE A 69 -21.69 -1.59 -18.56
N TRP A 70 -20.97 -2.66 -18.23
CA TRP A 70 -21.19 -3.96 -18.86
C TRP A 70 -22.58 -4.51 -18.54
N ASP A 71 -23.06 -4.37 -17.31
CA ASP A 71 -24.41 -4.79 -16.91
C ASP A 71 -25.50 -4.04 -17.70
N ALA A 72 -25.36 -2.72 -17.83
CA ALA A 72 -26.26 -1.90 -18.66
C ALA A 72 -26.24 -2.33 -20.14
N ARG A 73 -25.05 -2.61 -20.69
CA ARG A 73 -24.93 -3.09 -22.08
C ARG A 73 -25.49 -4.51 -22.28
N LEU A 74 -25.48 -5.36 -21.25
CA LEU A 74 -26.09 -6.70 -21.27
C LEU A 74 -27.63 -6.66 -21.18
N ALA A 75 -28.20 -5.68 -20.47
CA ALA A 75 -29.64 -5.49 -20.34
C ALA A 75 -30.31 -5.01 -21.64
N GLY A 76 -29.53 -4.43 -22.56
CA GLY A 76 -30.06 -3.81 -23.78
C GLY A 76 -30.57 -2.38 -23.53
N PRO A 77 -30.98 -1.65 -24.59
CA PRO A 77 -31.37 -0.25 -24.44
C PRO A 77 -32.62 -0.14 -23.56
N VAL A 78 -32.55 0.70 -22.53
CA VAL A 78 -33.73 1.19 -21.80
C VAL A 78 -34.54 2.03 -22.79
N PRO A 79 -35.79 1.65 -23.12
CA PRO A 79 -36.66 2.54 -23.87
C PRO A 79 -37.15 3.61 -22.90
N GLU A 80 -36.70 4.85 -23.12
CA GLU A 80 -37.43 6.12 -22.98
C GLU A 80 -36.46 7.28 -22.67
N GLY A 81 -36.13 8.06 -23.71
CA GLY A 81 -35.75 9.47 -23.55
C GLY A 81 -34.27 9.86 -23.51
N GLY A 82 -33.31 8.94 -23.58
CA GLY A 82 -31.88 9.29 -23.51
C GLY A 82 -31.03 8.64 -24.61
N GLU A 83 -30.34 9.46 -25.40
CA GLU A 83 -29.37 9.05 -26.42
C GLU A 83 -28.11 8.40 -25.76
N ALA A 84 -28.23 7.16 -25.31
CA ALA A 84 -27.07 6.34 -24.95
C ALA A 84 -26.90 5.24 -26.00
N GLN A 85 -26.15 5.56 -27.07
CA GLN A 85 -25.66 4.58 -28.05
C GLN A 85 -24.61 3.65 -27.41
N GLY A 86 -25.05 2.80 -26.47
CA GLY A 86 -24.24 1.71 -25.95
C GLY A 86 -24.13 0.62 -27.01
N VAL A 87 -22.90 0.29 -27.42
CA VAL A 87 -22.69 -0.85 -28.33
C VAL A 87 -23.14 -2.13 -27.63
N LYS A 88 -24.13 -2.81 -28.21
CA LYS A 88 -24.60 -4.13 -27.74
C LYS A 88 -23.43 -5.11 -27.72
N ILE A 89 -23.20 -5.74 -26.58
CA ILE A 89 -22.25 -6.84 -26.42
C ILE A 89 -22.98 -8.17 -26.58
N HIS A 90 -22.31 -9.15 -27.18
CA HIS A 90 -22.85 -10.50 -27.35
C HIS A 90 -22.92 -11.19 -25.98
N ALA A 91 -24.12 -11.18 -25.40
CA ALA A 91 -24.39 -11.56 -24.02
C ALA A 91 -24.44 -13.09 -23.81
N THR A 92 -23.29 -13.75 -23.80
CA THR A 92 -23.21 -15.17 -23.41
C THR A 92 -23.51 -15.32 -21.91
N ASP A 93 -24.18 -16.41 -21.50
CA ASP A 93 -24.51 -16.66 -20.09
C ASP A 93 -23.28 -16.67 -19.17
N ARG A 94 -22.13 -17.10 -19.71
CA ARG A 94 -20.83 -17.03 -19.02
C ARG A 94 -20.43 -15.59 -18.68
N VAL A 95 -20.58 -14.66 -19.62
CA VAL A 95 -20.29 -13.23 -19.42
C VAL A 95 -21.22 -12.65 -18.36
N LYS A 96 -22.52 -12.93 -18.44
CA LYS A 96 -23.52 -12.48 -17.45
C LYS A 96 -23.17 -12.94 -16.03
N LYS A 97 -22.76 -14.21 -15.86
CA LYS A 97 -22.32 -14.74 -14.55
C LYS A 97 -21.09 -14.02 -14.02
N HIS A 98 -20.10 -13.77 -14.87
CA HIS A 98 -18.88 -13.06 -14.45
C HIS A 98 -19.14 -11.58 -14.13
N VAL A 99 -20.00 -10.90 -14.89
CA VAL A 99 -20.39 -9.51 -14.60
C VAL A 99 -21.13 -9.42 -13.27
N ARG A 100 -22.08 -10.33 -12.98
CA ARG A 100 -22.75 -10.38 -11.66
C ARG A 100 -21.76 -10.59 -10.52
N ARG A 101 -20.87 -11.58 -10.65
CA ARG A 101 -19.83 -11.81 -9.64
C ARG A 101 -18.92 -10.60 -9.45
N LEU A 102 -18.58 -9.89 -10.52
CA LEU A 102 -17.80 -8.65 -10.43
C LEU A 102 -18.57 -7.56 -9.68
N LYS A 103 -19.88 -7.40 -9.92
CA LYS A 103 -20.73 -6.48 -9.13
C LYS A 103 -20.72 -6.84 -7.65
N ASP A 104 -20.93 -8.12 -7.31
CA ASP A 104 -20.89 -8.56 -5.92
C ASP A 104 -19.51 -8.30 -5.29
N LEU A 105 -18.42 -8.51 -6.03
CA LEU A 105 -17.05 -8.20 -5.58
C LEU A 105 -16.73 -6.70 -5.51
N THR A 106 -17.54 -5.83 -6.11
CA THR A 106 -17.28 -4.38 -6.17
C THR A 106 -18.31 -3.56 -5.38
N ASP A 107 -19.26 -4.23 -4.72
CA ASP A 107 -20.35 -3.61 -3.98
C ASP A 107 -19.83 -2.85 -2.75
N PRO A 108 -19.96 -1.50 -2.70
CA PRO A 108 -19.41 -0.69 -1.61
C PRO A 108 -20.01 -1.02 -0.25
N GLU A 109 -21.27 -1.48 -0.18
CA GLU A 109 -21.94 -1.78 1.10
C GLU A 109 -21.36 -3.00 1.82
N THR A 110 -20.64 -3.85 1.09
CA THR A 110 -20.07 -5.09 1.62
C THR A 110 -18.56 -5.00 1.81
N ILE A 111 -17.96 -3.84 1.57
CA ILE A 111 -16.52 -3.64 1.72
C ILE A 111 -16.25 -2.97 3.06
N ALA A 112 -15.45 -3.63 3.89
CA ALA A 112 -14.96 -3.07 5.15
C ALA A 112 -14.06 -1.86 4.88
N THR A 113 -14.23 -0.79 5.66
CA THR A 113 -13.49 0.48 5.52
C THR A 113 -12.57 0.78 6.71
N ASP A 114 -12.42 -0.18 7.63
CA ASP A 114 -11.47 -0.12 8.72
C ASP A 114 -10.07 -0.57 8.27
N ASN A 115 -9.04 -0.11 8.99
CA ASN A 115 -7.64 -0.42 8.69
C ASN A 115 -7.12 -1.58 9.56
N SER A 116 -7.96 -2.58 9.87
CA SER A 116 -7.50 -3.80 10.53
C SER A 116 -6.74 -4.69 9.55
N GLU A 117 -5.81 -5.51 10.05
CA GLU A 117 -5.02 -6.41 9.20
C GLU A 117 -5.92 -7.38 8.41
N ASP A 118 -6.96 -7.90 9.07
CA ASP A 118 -7.95 -8.80 8.45
C ASP A 118 -8.76 -8.10 7.35
N ALA A 119 -9.29 -6.89 7.62
CA ALA A 119 -10.08 -6.13 6.64
C ALA A 119 -9.24 -5.75 5.40
N VAL A 120 -7.99 -5.34 5.59
CA VAL A 120 -7.07 -5.00 4.49
C VAL A 120 -6.75 -6.24 3.65
N SER A 121 -6.50 -7.38 4.30
CA SER A 121 -6.23 -8.65 3.61
C SER A 121 -7.42 -9.11 2.77
N GLU A 122 -8.62 -9.11 3.35
CA GLU A 122 -9.86 -9.45 2.64
C GLU A 122 -10.09 -8.51 1.45
N PHE A 123 -9.88 -7.21 1.65
CA PHE A 123 -9.99 -6.22 0.58
C PHE A 123 -9.02 -6.51 -0.57
N ASP A 124 -7.76 -6.84 -0.27
CA ASP A 124 -6.74 -7.12 -1.28
C ASP A 124 -7.05 -8.38 -2.08
N ASP A 125 -7.52 -9.44 -1.43
CA ASP A 125 -7.98 -10.66 -2.08
C ASP A 125 -9.18 -10.38 -2.99
N ARG A 126 -10.13 -9.58 -2.51
CA ARG A 126 -11.31 -9.17 -3.27
C ARG A 126 -10.95 -8.33 -4.50
N LEU A 127 -10.03 -7.38 -4.35
CA LEU A 127 -9.52 -6.55 -5.44
C LEU A 127 -8.80 -7.40 -6.50
N LYS A 128 -7.97 -8.36 -6.07
CA LYS A 128 -7.29 -9.31 -6.95
C LYS A 128 -8.28 -10.16 -7.74
N ASP A 129 -9.30 -10.68 -7.08
CA ASP A 129 -10.38 -11.45 -7.70
C ASP A 129 -11.17 -10.61 -8.70
N ALA A 130 -11.50 -9.37 -8.35
CA ALA A 130 -12.19 -8.43 -9.25
C ALA A 130 -11.38 -8.16 -10.51
N LYS A 131 -10.07 -7.88 -10.40
CA LYS A 131 -9.16 -7.72 -11.54
C LYS A 131 -9.15 -8.96 -12.43
N ALA A 132 -9.13 -10.16 -11.83
CA ALA A 132 -9.18 -11.40 -12.58
C ALA A 132 -10.51 -11.56 -13.35
N LYS A 133 -11.66 -11.17 -12.77
CA LYS A 133 -12.95 -11.18 -13.47
C LYS A 133 -12.99 -10.18 -14.61
N VAL A 134 -12.45 -8.99 -14.41
CA VAL A 134 -12.37 -7.95 -15.44
C VAL A 134 -11.58 -8.45 -16.63
N LYS A 135 -10.37 -8.99 -16.41
CA LYS A 135 -9.56 -9.59 -17.47
C LYS A 135 -10.30 -10.71 -18.20
N LEU A 136 -11.04 -11.55 -17.48
CA LEU A 136 -11.82 -12.63 -18.08
C LEU A 136 -13.01 -12.11 -18.92
N ILE A 137 -13.66 -11.03 -18.49
CA ILE A 137 -14.77 -10.43 -19.25
C ILE A 137 -14.22 -9.74 -20.50
N SER A 138 -13.13 -8.98 -20.36
CA SER A 138 -12.37 -8.36 -21.46
C SER A 138 -12.05 -9.39 -22.56
N THR A 139 -11.47 -10.54 -22.18
CA THR A 139 -11.11 -11.59 -23.15
C THR A 139 -12.33 -12.26 -23.79
N LEU A 140 -13.42 -12.45 -23.04
CA LEU A 140 -14.66 -13.03 -23.58
C LEU A 140 -15.40 -12.08 -24.53
N LEU A 141 -15.24 -10.77 -24.36
CA LEU A 141 -15.84 -9.73 -25.19
C LEU A 141 -14.94 -9.29 -26.35
N GLY A 142 -13.66 -9.65 -26.33
CA GLY A 142 -12.66 -9.14 -27.28
C GLY A 142 -12.35 -7.65 -27.13
N GLU A 143 -12.60 -7.08 -25.94
CA GLU A 143 -12.26 -5.71 -25.58
C GLU A 143 -10.96 -5.73 -24.76
N ASP A 144 -9.92 -5.01 -25.17
CA ASP A 144 -8.72 -4.83 -24.33
C ASP A 144 -9.03 -3.90 -23.13
N GLU A 145 -8.22 -3.95 -22.07
CA GLU A 145 -8.39 -3.18 -20.82
C GLU A 145 -8.57 -1.66 -21.03
N ASP A 146 -8.10 -1.13 -22.17
CA ASP A 146 -8.17 0.27 -22.58
C ASP A 146 -9.30 0.59 -23.58
N GLY A 147 -10.23 -0.34 -23.82
CA GLY A 147 -11.44 -0.08 -24.62
C GLY A 147 -11.20 0.11 -26.13
N VAL A 148 -10.00 -0.19 -26.64
CA VAL A 148 -9.71 -0.13 -28.08
C VAL A 148 -10.00 -1.48 -28.73
N ARG A 149 -10.91 -1.47 -29.71
CA ARG A 149 -11.12 -2.61 -30.61
C ARG A 149 -9.91 -2.73 -31.53
N LYS A 150 -9.18 -3.85 -31.46
CA LYS A 150 -8.24 -4.22 -32.53
C LYS A 150 -9.05 -4.66 -33.75
N GLY A 151 -9.41 -3.70 -34.61
CA GLY A 151 -9.74 -3.99 -36.00
C GLY A 151 -8.52 -4.64 -36.65
N GLY A 152 -8.69 -5.83 -37.22
CA GLY A 152 -7.60 -6.54 -37.88
C GLY A 152 -7.05 -5.76 -39.07
N GLN A 153 -5.74 -5.57 -39.09
CA GLN A 153 -4.95 -5.53 -40.33
C GLN A 153 -3.48 -5.92 -40.05
N THR A 154 -2.98 -6.64 -41.02
CA THR A 154 -1.68 -7.28 -41.23
C THR A 154 -0.49 -6.31 -41.26
N GLU A 155 0.68 -6.78 -40.76
CA GLU A 155 2.06 -6.29 -40.99
C GLU A 155 2.40 -4.84 -40.55
N SER A 156 3.59 -4.46 -40.07
CA SER A 156 4.91 -5.07 -39.87
C SER A 156 5.72 -4.16 -38.92
N ASN A 157 6.72 -4.76 -38.26
CA ASN A 157 7.99 -4.19 -37.80
C ASN A 157 8.05 -2.83 -37.06
N ALA A 158 8.45 -2.85 -35.78
CA ALA A 158 9.68 -2.17 -35.32
C ALA A 158 9.87 -2.27 -33.79
N THR A 159 11.02 -2.84 -33.43
CA THR A 159 11.81 -2.65 -32.21
C THR A 159 11.60 -1.32 -31.48
N SER A 160 11.24 -1.37 -30.19
CA SER A 160 11.70 -0.38 -29.22
C SER A 160 12.04 -1.04 -27.89
N ARG A 161 13.26 -0.74 -27.46
CA ARG A 161 13.93 -1.27 -26.28
C ARG A 161 13.36 -0.56 -25.06
N SER A 162 12.87 -1.31 -24.08
CA SER A 162 12.54 -0.75 -22.76
C SER A 162 13.65 -1.14 -21.78
N SER A 163 14.33 -0.10 -21.30
CA SER A 163 15.32 -0.10 -20.24
C SER A 163 14.76 -0.74 -18.97
N LYS A 164 15.46 -1.78 -18.51
CA LYS A 164 15.25 -2.46 -17.24
C LYS A 164 15.56 -1.48 -16.11
N SER A 165 14.52 -0.93 -15.49
CA SER A 165 14.63 -0.16 -14.25
C SER A 165 15.05 -1.10 -13.11
N VAL A 166 16.15 -0.76 -12.45
CA VAL A 166 16.72 -1.49 -11.33
C VAL A 166 15.78 -1.35 -10.13
N LYS A 167 15.32 -2.49 -9.62
CA LYS A 167 14.53 -2.63 -8.40
C LYS A 167 15.46 -2.41 -7.20
N GLY A 168 15.43 -1.23 -6.61
CA GLY A 168 16.02 -0.97 -5.30
C GLY A 168 15.23 -1.72 -4.24
N THR A 169 15.84 -2.77 -3.68
CA THR A 169 15.35 -3.44 -2.49
C THR A 169 15.62 -2.51 -1.30
N GLY A 170 14.57 -1.89 -0.77
CA GLY A 170 14.60 -1.27 0.55
C GLY A 170 14.71 -2.37 1.60
N GLU A 171 15.91 -2.95 1.71
CA GLU A 171 16.32 -3.72 2.88
C GLU A 171 16.48 -2.71 4.01
N MET A 172 15.45 -2.63 4.86
CA MET A 172 15.53 -1.92 6.11
C MET A 172 16.49 -2.72 6.98
N GLU A 173 17.74 -2.26 7.05
CA GLU A 173 18.77 -2.90 7.86
C GLU A 173 18.27 -3.08 9.29
N ASP A 174 18.30 -4.35 9.67
CA ASP A 174 18.00 -4.89 10.98
C ASP A 174 18.75 -4.09 12.06
N PHE A 175 18.03 -3.22 12.79
CA PHE A 175 18.55 -2.54 13.98
C PHE A 175 18.70 -3.56 15.11
N VAL A 176 19.73 -4.40 15.00
CA VAL A 176 20.14 -5.34 16.04
C VAL A 176 20.94 -4.57 17.09
N GLY A 177 20.39 -4.38 18.29
CA GLY A 177 21.21 -3.97 19.43
C GLY A 177 20.52 -3.31 20.61
N LEU A 178 19.49 -3.93 21.19
CA LEU A 178 19.11 -3.64 22.58
C LEU A 178 19.69 -4.73 23.50
N PRO A 179 20.65 -4.42 24.39
CA PRO A 179 21.04 -5.35 25.44
C PRO A 179 19.88 -5.54 26.42
N ASN A 180 19.46 -6.79 26.57
CA ASN A 180 18.39 -7.24 27.43
C ASN A 180 18.70 -6.91 28.89
N ALA A 181 17.98 -5.98 29.50
CA ALA A 181 18.11 -5.64 30.92
C ALA A 181 17.66 -6.84 31.76
N ARG A 182 18.62 -7.54 32.35
CA ARG A 182 18.37 -8.62 33.32
C ARG A 182 17.66 -8.04 34.54
N LYS A 183 16.47 -8.55 34.84
CA LYS A 183 15.77 -8.33 36.10
C LYS A 183 16.66 -8.75 37.28
N SER A 184 16.97 -7.82 38.17
CA SER A 184 17.44 -8.14 39.52
C SER A 184 16.32 -8.87 40.26
N LYS A 185 16.63 -10.03 40.81
CA LYS A 185 15.76 -10.75 41.74
C LYS A 185 16.37 -10.55 43.11
N ASP A 186 15.64 -9.84 43.96
CA ASP A 186 15.98 -9.64 45.36
C ASP A 186 16.17 -10.98 46.07
N GLY A 187 17.19 -11.03 46.93
CA GLY A 187 17.49 -12.08 47.89
C GLY A 187 18.21 -11.46 49.07
#